data_AF-A0A527ZHM4-F1
#
_entry.id   AF-A0A527ZHM4-F1
#
_cell.length_a   1.000
_cell.length_b   1.000
_cell.length_c   1.000
_cell.angle_alpha   90.00
_cell.angle_beta   90.00
_cell.angle_gamma   90.00
#
_symmetry.space_group_name_H-M   'P 1'
#
loop_
_entity.id
_entity.type
_entity.pdbx_description
1 polymer ?
#
loop_
_entity_poly.entity_id
_entity_poly.type
_entity_poly.pdbx_seq_one_letter_code
_entity_poly.pdbx_strand_id
1 'polypeptide(L)'
;NTATGLAGGTVRSLEWPHTEENYLLKEMGFRVARKHKARLRQITQVLAFASPVLLLVAVFALPWPYAAVLSTLAAIVQFAGMLVERWLFFAEAKHTVTLYYGR
;
A
#
# COMPACT_ATOMS: atom_id res chain seq x y z
N ASN A 1 5.67 -33.68 -5.07
CA ASN A 1 6.79 -34.22 -4.25
C ASN A 1 8.16 -34.08 -4.92
N THR A 2 8.30 -33.30 -6.00
CA THR A 2 9.58 -33.10 -6.70
C THR A 2 10.62 -32.37 -5.85
N ALA A 3 10.19 -31.49 -4.94
CA ALA A 3 11.07 -30.79 -4.01
C ALA A 3 11.56 -31.66 -2.83
N THR A 4 10.86 -32.75 -2.50
CA THR A 4 11.21 -33.63 -1.37
C THR A 4 11.90 -34.93 -1.81
N GLY A 5 11.91 -35.24 -3.12
CA GLY A 5 12.48 -36.49 -3.64
C GLY A 5 11.71 -37.76 -3.24
N LEU A 6 10.56 -37.63 -2.56
CA LEU A 6 9.78 -38.76 -2.05
C LEU A 6 8.75 -39.21 -3.11
N ALA A 7 8.83 -40.47 -3.52
CA ALA A 7 7.84 -41.09 -4.40
C ALA A 7 6.61 -41.53 -3.59
N GLY A 8 5.44 -41.00 -3.96
CA GLY A 8 4.17 -41.29 -3.29
C GLY A 8 3.92 -40.47 -2.01
N GLY A 9 2.65 -40.18 -1.75
CA GLY A 9 2.18 -39.47 -0.55
C GLY A 9 1.73 -38.02 -0.80
N THR A 10 0.74 -37.55 -0.03
CA THR A 10 0.28 -36.16 -0.03
C THR A 10 1.16 -35.34 0.90
N VAL A 11 2.04 -34.51 0.34
CA VAL A 11 2.83 -33.54 1.13
C VAL A 11 1.90 -32.45 1.64
N ARG A 12 1.81 -32.30 2.96
CA ARG A 12 1.12 -31.19 3.63
C ARG A 12 2.06 -30.52 4.62
N SER A 13 1.91 -29.22 4.81
CA SER A 13 2.66 -28.49 5.85
C SER A 13 2.32 -29.09 7.22
N LEU A 14 3.33 -29.52 7.98
CA LEU A 14 3.15 -30.09 9.31
C LEU A 14 2.83 -29.01 10.34
N GLU A 15 3.51 -27.87 10.24
CA GLU A 15 3.35 -26.74 11.14
C GLU A 15 3.23 -25.44 10.34
N TRP A 16 2.48 -24.49 10.91
CA TRP A 16 2.46 -23.12 10.44
C TRP A 16 3.58 -22.37 11.15
N PRO A 17 4.44 -21.60 10.46
CA PRO A 17 5.51 -20.78 11.02
C PRO A 17 5.09 -19.86 12.18
N HIS A 18 3.81 -19.51 12.29
CA HIS A 18 3.32 -18.61 13.33
C HIS A 18 1.99 -19.12 13.91
N THR A 19 1.91 -19.22 15.23
CA THR A 19 0.70 -19.58 16.00
C THR A 19 -0.22 -18.39 16.25
N GLU A 20 0.30 -17.17 16.10
CA GLU A 20 -0.45 -15.93 16.30
C GLU A 20 -0.88 -15.33 14.97
N GLU A 21 -2.17 -14.96 14.88
CA GLU A 21 -2.61 -14.02 13.86
C GLU A 21 -1.92 -12.67 14.10
N ASN A 22 -1.10 -12.24 13.15
CA ASN A 22 -0.38 -10.96 13.23
C ASN A 22 -1.36 -9.81 13.58
N TYR A 23 -1.17 -9.21 14.76
CA TYR A 23 -2.01 -8.18 15.39
C TYR A 23 -2.32 -7.01 14.44
N LEU A 24 -1.38 -6.70 13.55
CA LEU A 24 -1.51 -5.69 12.51
C LEU A 24 -2.74 -5.90 11.61
N LEU A 25 -3.20 -7.14 11.39
CA LEU A 25 -4.36 -7.44 10.52
C LEU A 25 -5.72 -7.27 11.19
N LYS A 26 -5.77 -7.35 12.53
CA LYS A 26 -7.01 -7.29 13.32
C LYS A 26 -7.32 -5.87 13.80
N GLU A 27 -6.31 -5.11 14.23
CA GLU A 27 -6.50 -3.77 14.82
C GLU A 27 -6.72 -2.65 13.77
N MET A 28 -6.01 -2.69 12.64
CA MET A 28 -5.83 -1.52 11.75
C MET A 28 -6.88 -1.35 10.64
N GLY A 29 -8.12 -1.86 10.81
CA GLY A 29 -9.22 -1.52 9.89
C GLY A 29 -9.02 -1.94 8.42
N PHE A 30 -8.08 -2.84 8.12
CA PHE A 30 -7.73 -3.26 6.76
C PHE A 30 -8.87 -4.00 6.01
N ARG A 31 -10.03 -4.26 6.63
CA ARG A 31 -11.24 -4.73 5.92
C ARG A 31 -11.72 -3.70 4.89
N VAL A 32 -11.73 -2.42 5.25
CA VAL A 32 -12.21 -1.35 4.36
C VAL A 32 -11.24 -1.13 3.20
N ALA A 33 -9.93 -1.14 3.49
CA ALA A 33 -8.86 -1.05 2.48
C ALA A 33 -8.95 -2.20 1.47
N ARG A 34 -9.21 -3.43 1.92
CA ARG A 34 -9.33 -4.61 1.04
C ARG A 34 -10.57 -4.55 0.16
N LYS A 35 -11.72 -4.13 0.68
CA LYS A 35 -12.97 -4.01 -0.09
C LYS A 35 -12.89 -2.91 -1.16
N HIS A 36 -12.14 -1.84 -0.92
CA HIS A 36 -12.07 -0.67 -1.80
C HIS A 36 -10.67 -0.41 -2.37
N LYS A 37 -9.80 -1.42 -2.38
CA LYS A 37 -8.39 -1.35 -2.78
C LYS A 37 -8.17 -0.55 -4.06
N ALA A 38 -8.93 -0.86 -5.11
CA ALA A 38 -8.83 -0.19 -6.41
C ALA A 38 -9.19 1.30 -6.35
N ARG A 39 -10.28 1.66 -5.66
CA ARG A 39 -10.71 3.07 -5.50
C ARG A 39 -9.74 3.86 -4.63
N LEU A 40 -9.28 3.27 -3.53
CA LEU A 40 -8.28 3.90 -2.66
C LEU A 40 -6.96 4.11 -3.42
N ARG A 41 -6.54 3.16 -4.25
CA ARG A 41 -5.34 3.32 -5.08
C ARG A 41 -5.47 4.46 -6.09
N GLN A 42 -6.64 4.64 -6.70
CA GLN A 42 -6.91 5.80 -7.56
C GLN A 42 -6.86 7.11 -6.76
N ILE A 43 -7.47 7.15 -5.58
CA ILE A 43 -7.45 8.33 -4.70
C ILE A 43 -6.01 8.67 -4.30
N THR A 44 -5.22 7.67 -3.92
CA THR A 44 -3.79 7.83 -3.64
C THR A 44 -3.03 8.37 -4.85
N GLN A 45 -3.25 7.82 -6.04
CA GLN A 45 -2.58 8.30 -7.25
C GLN A 45 -2.92 9.76 -7.55
N VAL A 46 -4.18 10.14 -7.36
CA VAL A 46 -4.63 11.52 -7.57
C VAL A 46 -4.03 12.45 -6.51
N LEU A 47 -4.08 12.08 -5.22
CA LEU A 47 -3.58 12.93 -4.13
C LEU A 47 -2.05 12.99 -4.05
N ALA A 48 -1.36 11.90 -4.36
CA ALA A 48 0.09 11.79 -4.24
C ALA A 48 0.83 12.17 -5.53
N PHE A 49 0.17 12.28 -6.69
CA PHE A 49 0.86 12.61 -7.94
C PHE A 49 0.13 13.67 -8.75
N ALA A 50 -1.18 13.53 -8.99
CA ALA A 50 -1.90 14.48 -9.83
C ALA A 50 -2.04 15.85 -9.17
N SER A 51 -2.49 15.92 -7.91
CA SER A 51 -2.67 17.20 -7.22
C SER A 51 -1.36 17.94 -6.95
N PRO A 52 -0.24 17.30 -6.52
CA PRO A 52 1.02 18.01 -6.32
C PRO A 52 1.59 18.52 -7.64
N VAL A 53 1.46 17.77 -8.75
CA VAL A 53 1.88 18.23 -10.08
C VAL A 53 1.10 19.46 -10.51
N LEU A 54 -0.22 19.47 -10.36
CA LEU A 54 -1.05 20.64 -10.70
C LEU A 54 -0.68 21.86 -9.85
N LEU A 55 -0.44 21.67 -8.55
CA LEU A 55 0.02 22.73 -7.67
C LEU A 55 1.39 23.27 -8.09
N LEU A 56 2.33 22.40 -8.45
CA LEU A 56 3.65 22.81 -8.93
C LEU A 56 3.58 23.54 -10.28
N VAL A 57 2.71 23.14 -11.20
CA VAL A 57 2.47 23.89 -12.44
C VAL A 57 1.95 25.29 -12.13
N ALA A 58 1.06 25.43 -11.15
CA ALA A 58 0.58 26.74 -10.70
C ALA A 58 1.69 27.58 -10.04
N VAL A 59 2.62 26.96 -9.31
CA VAL A 59 3.80 27.64 -8.74
C VAL A 59 4.63 28.34 -9.82
N PHE A 60 4.81 27.72 -10.99
CA PHE A 60 5.56 28.34 -12.10
C PHE A 60 4.82 29.51 -12.77
N ALA A 61 3.48 29.57 -12.64
CA ALA A 61 2.67 30.61 -13.24
C ALA A 61 2.46 31.83 -12.32
N LEU A 62 2.67 31.68 -11.01
CA LEU A 62 2.43 32.75 -10.04
C LEU A 62 3.74 33.36 -9.50
N PRO A 63 3.80 34.68 -9.26
CA PRO A 63 4.93 35.32 -8.63
C PRO A 63 4.98 35.06 -7.11
N TRP A 64 6.12 35.40 -6.51
CA TRP A 64 6.24 35.49 -5.05
C TRP A 64 5.23 36.50 -4.48
N PRO A 65 4.53 36.23 -3.35
CA PRO A 65 4.69 35.11 -2.40
C PRO A 65 3.76 33.92 -2.65
N TYR A 66 2.83 34.01 -3.61
CA TYR A 66 1.83 32.97 -3.86
C TYR A 66 2.47 31.63 -4.24
N ALA A 67 3.55 31.67 -5.02
CA ALA A 67 4.38 30.51 -5.33
C ALA A 67 4.91 29.78 -4.09
N ALA A 68 5.27 30.50 -3.03
CA ALA A 68 5.81 29.91 -1.79
C ALA A 68 4.72 29.13 -1.03
N VAL A 69 3.53 29.73 -0.93
CA VAL A 69 2.36 29.11 -0.28
C VAL A 69 1.93 27.86 -1.03
N LEU A 70 1.81 27.94 -2.36
CA LEU A 70 1.45 26.80 -3.20
C LEU A 70 2.50 25.68 -3.14
N SER A 71 3.79 26.00 -3.09
CA SER A 71 4.86 25.01 -2.95
C SER A 71 4.78 24.26 -1.61
N THR A 72 4.46 24.98 -0.53
CA THR A 72 4.31 24.38 0.81
C THR A 72 3.09 23.47 0.86
N LEU A 73 1.97 23.91 0.28
CA LEU A 73 0.76 23.10 0.15
C LEU A 73 1.02 21.84 -0.70
N ALA A 74 1.74 21.96 -1.81
CA ALA A 74 2.12 20.83 -2.65
C ALA A 74 2.92 19.78 -1.87
N ALA A 75 3.90 20.22 -1.07
CA ALA A 75 4.69 19.32 -0.23
C ALA A 75 3.84 18.59 0.82
N ILE A 76 2.92 19.28 1.49
CA ILE A 76 2.02 18.68 2.49
C ILE A 76 1.10 17.64 1.85
N VAL A 77 0.49 17.99 0.71
CA VAL A 77 -0.43 17.10 -0.02
C VAL A 77 0.32 15.87 -0.54
N GLN A 78 1.51 16.05 -1.11
CA GLN A 78 2.39 14.96 -1.53
C GLN A 78 2.70 14.03 -0.36
N PHE A 79 3.12 14.58 0.78
CA PHE A 79 3.49 13.81 1.95
C PHE A 79 2.32 12.99 2.50
N ALA A 80 1.13 13.61 2.61
CA ALA A 80 -0.09 12.91 2.99
C ALA A 80 -0.43 11.79 2.00
N GLY A 81 -0.33 12.04 0.70
CA GLY A 81 -0.54 11.03 -0.34
C GLY A 81 0.42 9.84 -0.22
N MET A 82 1.71 10.09 0.04
CA MET A 82 2.73 9.05 0.23
C MET A 82 2.46 8.21 1.49
N LEU A 83 1.96 8.80 2.57
CA LEU A 83 1.56 8.05 3.78
C LEU A 83 0.40 7.11 3.48
N VAL A 84 -0.61 7.57 2.73
CA VAL A 84 -1.74 6.74 2.30
C VAL A 84 -1.28 5.63 1.35
N GLU A 85 -0.35 5.91 0.44
CA GLU A 85 0.25 4.89 -0.43
C GLU A 85 0.96 3.81 0.37
N ARG A 86 1.81 4.19 1.32
CA ARG A 86 2.53 3.24 2.18
C ARG A 86 1.55 2.41 3.01
N TRP A 87 0.54 3.04 3.59
CA TRP A 87 -0.50 2.33 4.32
C TRP A 87 -1.26 1.34 3.45
N LEU A 88 -1.60 1.73 2.22
CA LEU A 88 -2.26 0.87 1.24
C LEU A 88 -1.34 -0.27 0.78
N PHE A 89 -0.04 -0.02 0.60
CA PHE A 89 0.95 -1.06 0.34
C PHE A 89 0.98 -2.09 1.47
N PHE A 90 1.04 -1.68 2.74
CA PHE A 90 0.97 -2.62 3.87
C PHE A 90 -0.37 -3.37 3.94
N ALA A 91 -1.47 -2.71 3.59
CA ALA A 91 -2.79 -3.34 3.49
C ALA A 91 -2.84 -4.41 2.38
N GLU A 92 -2.13 -4.18 1.27
CA GLU A 92 -2.11 -5.02 0.08
C GLU A 92 -1.03 -6.12 0.10
N ALA A 93 0.11 -5.87 0.75
CA ALA A 93 1.35 -6.65 0.68
C ALA A 93 1.28 -8.06 1.32
N LYS A 94 0.07 -8.58 1.56
CA LYS A 94 -0.14 -9.97 1.99
C LYS A 94 0.12 -11.01 0.89
N HIS A 95 0.82 -10.66 -0.19
CA HIS A 95 0.80 -11.41 -1.45
C HIS A 95 2.10 -12.12 -1.88
N THR A 96 2.98 -12.47 -0.94
CA THR A 96 4.05 -13.46 -1.23
C THR A 96 4.10 -14.59 -0.21
N VAL A 97 3.62 -14.37 1.02
CA VAL A 97 3.60 -15.42 2.06
C VAL A 97 2.37 -16.32 1.91
N THR A 98 1.29 -15.88 1.26
CA THR A 98 0.14 -16.75 0.95
C THR A 98 0.48 -17.88 -0.04
N LEU A 99 1.48 -17.69 -0.89
CA LEU A 99 2.01 -18.73 -1.78
C LEU A 99 2.72 -19.85 -0.99
N TYR A 100 3.34 -19.53 0.14
CA TYR A 100 3.86 -20.52 1.09
C TYR A 100 2.75 -21.26 1.85
N TYR A 101 1.54 -20.70 1.88
CA TYR A 101 0.42 -21.17 2.69
C TYR A 101 -0.70 -21.83 1.91
N GLY A 102 -0.52 -22.06 0.61
CA GLY A 102 -1.37 -22.95 -0.18
C GLY A 102 -2.87 -22.69 0.00
N ARG A 103 -3.32 -21.47 -0.29
CA ARG A 103 -4.71 -21.24 -0.69
C ARG A 103 -4.80 -21.05 -2.19
#